data_AF-A0A928L7K9-F1
#
_entry.id   AF-A0A928L7K9-F1
#
_cell.length_a   1.000
_cell.length_b   1.000
_cell.length_c   1.000
_cell.angle_alpha   90.00
_cell.angle_beta   90.00
_cell.angle_gamma   90.00
#
_symmetry.space_group_name_H-M   'P 1'
#
loop_
_entity.id
_entity.type
_entity.pdbx_description
1 polymer ?
#
loop_
_entity_poly.entity_id
_entity_poly.type
_entity_poly.pdbx_seq_one_letter_code
_entity_poly.pdbx_strand_id
1 'polypeptide(L)' 'MFKLQKGYDEYVTKTFRLPKEFVEQLEKLAFDNSLSLNQLVIQCLKYAIDNLDENDSEK' A
#
# COMPACT_ATOMS: atom_id res chain seq x y z
N MET A 1 -5.91 17.79 -6.95
CA MET A 1 -4.57 18.35 -6.61
C MET A 1 -3.78 17.29 -5.88
N PHE A 2 -2.65 16.86 -6.43
CA PHE A 2 -1.77 15.88 -5.80
C PHE A 2 -0.99 16.57 -4.67
N LYS A 3 -1.25 16.21 -3.41
CA LYS A 3 -0.58 16.78 -2.23
C LYS A 3 0.47 15.79 -1.75
N LEU A 4 1.74 16.21 -1.77
CA LEU A 4 2.85 15.46 -1.17
C LEU A 4 2.62 15.36 0.34
N GLN A 5 2.22 14.17 0.82
CA GLN A 5 2.15 13.88 2.24
C GLN A 5 3.58 13.80 2.78
N LYS A 6 3.93 14.65 3.75
CA LYS A 6 5.15 14.46 4.56
C LYS A 6 5.08 13.06 5.18
N GLY A 7 6.20 12.34 5.22
CA GLY A 7 6.27 10.98 5.73
C GLY A 7 5.69 10.84 7.14
N TYR A 8 5.40 9.62 7.57
CA TYR A 8 4.87 9.35 8.90
C TYR A 8 5.92 9.64 9.98
N ASP A 9 5.50 10.19 11.12
CA ASP A 9 6.37 10.45 12.28
C ASP A 9 6.95 9.16 12.88
N GLU A 10 6.22 8.04 12.78
CA GLU A 10 6.62 6.74 13.33
C GLU A 10 6.25 5.60 12.37
N TYR A 11 7.13 4.59 12.29
CA TYR A 11 6.92 3.36 11.52
C TYR A 11 7.07 2.14 12.42
N VAL A 12 6.22 1.13 12.23
CA VAL A 12 6.30 -0.16 12.92
C VAL A 12 6.60 -1.26 11.91
N THR A 13 7.63 -2.07 12.16
CA THR A 13 7.95 -3.23 11.32
C THR A 13 6.94 -4.36 11.51
N LYS A 14 6.34 -4.82 10.42
CA LYS A 14 5.46 -5.99 10.37
C LYS A 14 5.90 -6.90 9.22
N THR A 15 5.87 -8.21 9.46
CA THR A 15 6.29 -9.22 8.47
C THR A 15 5.08 -10.00 7.98
N PHE A 16 4.86 -9.99 6.67
CA PHE A 16 3.83 -10.77 5.99
C PHE A 16 4.48 -11.73 4.99
N ARG A 17 3.84 -12.88 4.74
CA ARG A 17 4.22 -13.78 3.64
C ARG A 17 3.33 -13.47 2.45
N LEU A 18 3.94 -13.12 1.33
CA LEU A 18 3.24 -12.82 0.07
C LEU A 18 3.66 -13.84 -1.00
N PRO A 19 2.78 -14.16 -1.96
CA PRO A 19 3.15 -14.98 -3.11
C PRO A 19 4.30 -14.34 -3.89
N LYS A 20 5.27 -15.15 -4.32
CA LYS A 20 6.48 -14.66 -4.99
C LYS A 20 6.16 -13.80 -6.23
N GLU A 21 5.31 -14.34 -7.12
CA GLU A 21 4.94 -13.66 -8.36
C GLU A 21 4.25 -12.32 -8.11
N PHE A 22 3.51 -12.21 -7.00
CA PHE A 22 2.85 -10.96 -6.61
C PHE A 22 3.87 -9.92 -6.13
N VAL A 23 4.87 -10.33 -5.35
CA VAL A 23 5.97 -9.43 -4.93
C VAL A 23 6.75 -8.93 -6.13
N GLU A 24 7.08 -9.80 -7.09
CA GLU A 24 7.80 -9.41 -8.32
C GLU A 24 7.03 -8.34 -9.13
N GLN A 25 5.70 -8.46 -9.19
CA GLN A 25 4.85 -7.44 -9.83
C GLN A 25 4.86 -6.11 -9.07
N LEU A 26 4.78 -6.14 -7.74
CA LEU A 26 4.82 -4.94 -6.91
C LEU A 26 6.19 -4.23 -6.98
N GLU A 27 7.29 -4.99 -7.00
CA GLU A 27 8.63 -4.43 -7.14
C GLU A 27 8.82 -3.73 -8.49
N LYS A 28 8.32 -4.35 -9.58
CA LYS A 28 8.34 -3.72 -10.90
C LYS A 28 7.51 -2.43 -10.92
N LEU A 29 6.30 -2.48 -10.37
CA LEU A 29 5.42 -1.31 -10.29
C LEU A 29 6.05 -0.18 -9.46
N ALA A 30 6.69 -0.51 -8.36
CA ALA A 30 7.40 0.46 -7.52
C ALA A 30 8.58 1.09 -8.28
N PHE A 31 9.35 0.29 -9.01
CA PHE A 31 10.46 0.76 -9.85
C PHE A 31 9.98 1.71 -10.96
N ASP A 32 8.97 1.31 -11.74
CA ASP A 32 8.42 2.11 -12.84
C ASP A 32 7.88 3.47 -12.36
N ASN A 33 7.42 3.56 -11.09
CA ASN A 33 6.88 4.78 -10.49
C ASN A 33 7.89 5.53 -9.60
N SER A 34 9.16 5.10 -9.55
CA SER A 34 10.18 5.67 -8.65
C SER A 34 9.74 5.73 -7.17
N LEU A 35 9.04 4.68 -6.72
CA LEU A 35 8.57 4.51 -5.34
C LEU A 35 9.36 3.40 -4.64
N SER A 36 9.49 3.50 -3.33
CA SER A 36 9.90 2.33 -2.54
C SER A 36 8.75 1.32 -2.46
N LEU A 37 9.07 0.03 -2.39
CA LEU A 37 8.08 -1.02 -2.18
C LEU A 37 7.21 -0.74 -0.95
N ASN A 38 7.81 -0.21 0.13
CA ASN A 38 7.09 0.20 1.33
C ASN A 38 6.07 1.31 1.05
N GLN A 39 6.43 2.36 0.31
CA GLN A 39 5.49 3.42 -0.05
C GLN A 39 4.33 2.91 -0.93
N LEU A 40 4.63 2.01 -1.86
CA LEU A 40 3.60 1.38 -2.69
C LEU A 40 2.62 0.58 -1.80
N VAL A 41 3.14 -0.30 -0.93
CA VAL A 41 2.32 -1.12 -0.04
C VAL A 41 1.44 -0.26 0.87
N ILE A 42 1.98 0.81 1.46
CA ILE A 42 1.20 1.73 2.29
C ILE A 42 0.05 2.38 1.50
N GLN A 43 0.29 2.79 0.25
CA GLN A 43 -0.75 3.38 -0.59
C GLN A 43 -1.83 2.35 -0.96
N CYS A 44 -1.43 1.13 -1.33
CA CYS A 44 -2.37 0.06 -1.61
C CYS A 44 -3.27 -0.24 -0.40
N LEU A 45 -2.69 -0.33 0.80
CA LEU A 45 -3.43 -0.58 2.04
C LEU A 45 -4.37 0.59 2.37
N LYS A 46 -3.92 1.84 2.24
CA LYS A 46 -4.77 3.02 2.44
C LYS A 46 -5.94 3.04 1.47
N TYR A 47 -5.69 2.80 0.19
CA TYR A 47 -6.73 2.75 -0.82
C TYR A 47 -7.75 1.66 -0.49
N ALA A 48 -7.29 0.46 -0.12
CA ALA A 48 -8.15 -0.65 0.25
C ALA A 48 -9.04 -0.33 1.47
N ILE A 49 -8.51 0.39 2.47
CA ILE A 49 -9.28 0.82 3.66
C ILE A 49 -10.29 1.92 3.30
N ASP A 50 -9.87 2.92 2.52
CA ASP A 50 -10.71 4.07 2.13
C ASP A 50 -11.84 3.67 1.17
N ASN A 51 -11.61 2.62 0.37
CA ASN A 51 -12.57 2.04 -0.58
C ASN A 51 -13.19 0.75 -0.05
N LEU A 52 -12.98 0.42 1.22
CA LEU A 52 -13.76 -0.62 1.89
C LEU A 52 -15.14 -0.01 2.11
N ASP A 53 -16.09 -0.36 1.24
CA ASP A 53 -17.48 0.08 1.34
C ASP A 53 -17.99 -0.17 2.77
N GLU A 54 -18.55 0.85 3.44
CA GLU A 54 -19.25 0.69 4.74
C GLU A 54 -20.47 -0.25 4.64
N ASN A 55 -20.80 -0.74 3.43
CA ASN A 55 -21.94 -1.59 3.13
C ASN A 55 -21.77 -3.09 3.44
N ASP A 56 -20.62 -3.55 3.95
CA ASP A 56 -20.45 -4.97 4.37
C ASP A 56 -20.71 -5.19 5.88
N SER A 57 -21.20 -4.16 6.60
CA SER A 57 -21.59 -4.29 8.02
C SER A 57 -23.09 -4.57 8.24
N GLU A 58 -23.88 -4.77 7.19
CA GLU A 58 -25.26 -5.27 7.32
C GLU A 58 -25.48 -6.50 6.43
N LYS A 59 -25.15 -7.69 6.95
CA LYS A 59 -25.89 -8.94 6.70
C LYS A 59 -25.59 -10.01 7.74
#